data_AF-A0A1J7IU95-F1
#
_entry.id   AF-A0A1J7IU95-F1
#
_cell.length_a   1.000
_cell.length_b   1.000
_cell.length_c   1.000
_cell.angle_alpha   90.00
_cell.angle_beta   90.00
_cell.angle_gamma   90.00
#
_symmetry.space_group_name_H-M   'P 1'
#
loop_
_entity.id
_entity.type
_entity.pdbx_description
1 polymer ?
#
loop_
_entity_poly.entity_id
_entity_poly.type
_entity_poly.pdbx_seq_one_letter_code
_entity_poly.pdbx_strand_id
1 'polypeptide(L)'
;MPKTLPWLLILSLVLPSHQFTEYEPETCQIIGDADLYGVGIRIGFYLAYFSGLLALGFQNWAAVHDARKGVYTVNAAILVAMIRDSTLPGNLAAFEWYVLLQIAVFVPTSLSFVMNDDKPLTLALCMMVDGTYAVLQPWVYYTRLDQGWSSSCPSPKVYIFAEIDFYNPRFTAFLKAMSIISLVGGAILFFWCWSLLAATVPPVRKRHPHWAKAMIESAAESEYYIISWKNAWTIGSILFFGLTVIGFTEKTLAINNISIPGTTVASTGQLVPLLVGILTTISTVYTIATSPLPWTKEHQLRYHSGGALRESGEDPESTPDRVEPDQSKSTQDPGVSGASH
;
A
#
# COMPACT_ATOMS: atom_id res chain seq x y z
N MET A 1 -22.01 -24.28 1.69
CA MET A 1 -21.10 -25.11 0.89
C MET A 1 -19.87 -24.30 0.50
N PRO A 2 -18.65 -24.73 0.83
CA PRO A 2 -17.44 -23.93 0.62
C PRO A 2 -16.94 -24.05 -0.85
N LYS A 3 -17.31 -23.08 -1.68
CA LYS A 3 -16.81 -22.98 -3.08
C LYS A 3 -15.39 -22.36 -3.20
N THR A 4 -14.73 -22.08 -2.08
CA THR A 4 -13.41 -21.42 -2.01
C THR A 4 -12.22 -22.39 -2.00
N LEU A 5 -12.45 -23.68 -1.72
CA LEU A 5 -11.39 -24.69 -1.65
C LEU A 5 -10.54 -24.87 -2.94
N PRO A 6 -11.08 -24.81 -4.19
CA PRO A 6 -10.26 -25.07 -5.38
C PRO A 6 -9.20 -24.01 -5.67
N TRP A 7 -9.34 -22.76 -5.18
CA TRP A 7 -8.35 -21.71 -5.39
C TRP A 7 -7.07 -21.93 -4.57
N LEU A 8 -7.17 -22.52 -3.38
CA LEU A 8 -6.01 -22.83 -2.53
C LEU A 8 -5.14 -23.94 -3.15
N LEU A 9 -5.75 -24.88 -3.88
CA LEU A 9 -5.03 -25.96 -4.56
C LEU A 9 -4.16 -25.45 -5.72
N ILE A 10 -4.61 -24.42 -6.46
CA ILE A 10 -3.84 -23.85 -7.57
C ILE A 10 -2.54 -23.19 -7.07
N LEU A 11 -2.59 -22.52 -5.90
CA LEU A 11 -1.39 -21.93 -5.27
C LEU A 11 -0.38 -22.99 -4.81
N SER A 12 -0.83 -24.20 -4.47
CA SER A 12 0.06 -25.28 -4.00
C SER A 12 0.82 -26.03 -5.11
N LEU A 13 0.51 -25.78 -6.39
CA LEU A 13 1.13 -26.48 -7.53
C LEU A 13 2.32 -25.74 -8.15
N VAL A 14 2.64 -24.53 -7.68
CA VAL A 14 3.85 -23.81 -8.11
C VAL A 14 5.05 -24.41 -7.38
N LEU A 15 5.74 -25.35 -8.05
CA LEU A 15 7.04 -25.84 -7.62
C LEU A 15 7.99 -24.64 -7.42
N PRO A 16 8.64 -24.50 -6.25
CA PRO A 16 9.57 -23.41 -6.02
C PRO A 16 10.71 -23.43 -7.04
N SER A 17 11.08 -22.26 -7.56
CA SER A 17 12.49 -21.94 -7.72
C SER A 17 13.14 -22.18 -6.35
N HIS A 18 14.05 -23.14 -6.27
CA HIS A 18 14.60 -23.61 -4.99
C HIS A 18 15.72 -22.67 -4.48
N GLN A 19 15.49 -21.36 -4.61
CA GLN A 19 16.40 -20.29 -4.25
C GLN A 19 15.85 -19.62 -2.97
N PHE A 20 16.70 -19.48 -1.97
CA PHE A 20 16.49 -18.72 -0.74
C PHE A 20 17.86 -18.18 -0.31
N THR A 21 17.89 -17.18 0.57
CA THR A 21 19.17 -16.55 0.92
C THR A 21 19.97 -17.40 1.89
N GLU A 22 21.08 -18.01 1.47
CA GLU A 22 21.90 -18.92 2.28
C GLU A 22 23.40 -18.67 2.14
N TYR A 23 24.19 -19.29 3.03
CA TYR A 23 25.65 -19.35 2.88
C TYR A 23 26.06 -20.56 2.04
N GLU A 24 26.88 -20.34 1.02
CA GLU A 24 27.59 -21.43 0.35
C GLU A 24 28.59 -22.07 1.34
N PRO A 25 28.48 -23.39 1.64
CA PRO A 25 29.19 -24.01 2.77
C PRO A 25 30.72 -23.94 2.71
N GLU A 26 31.31 -23.89 1.52
CA GLU A 26 32.76 -23.93 1.33
C GLU A 26 33.41 -22.54 1.27
N THR A 27 32.70 -21.55 0.72
CA THR A 27 33.23 -20.20 0.48
C THR A 27 32.76 -19.18 1.51
N CYS A 28 31.71 -19.50 2.28
CA CYS A 28 30.94 -18.54 3.07
C CYS A 28 30.42 -17.34 2.25
N GLN A 29 30.27 -17.47 0.93
CA GLN A 29 29.61 -16.48 0.11
C GLN A 29 28.09 -16.54 0.35
N ILE A 30 27.45 -15.38 0.50
CA ILE A 30 25.99 -15.31 0.58
C ILE A 30 25.42 -15.46 -0.83
N ILE A 31 24.67 -16.52 -1.05
CA ILE A 31 23.82 -16.74 -2.21
C ILE A 31 22.47 -16.09 -1.88
N GLY A 32 22.04 -15.13 -2.68
CA GLY A 32 20.80 -14.38 -2.47
C GLY A 32 19.68 -14.82 -3.40
N ASP A 33 18.44 -14.73 -2.93
CA ASP A 33 17.27 -15.06 -3.74
C ASP A 33 17.01 -14.03 -4.85
N ALA A 34 17.07 -14.53 -6.09
CA ALA A 34 16.82 -13.77 -7.30
C ALA A 34 15.34 -13.38 -7.46
N ASP A 35 14.40 -14.19 -6.94
CA ASP A 35 12.96 -13.95 -7.05
C ASP A 35 12.40 -13.09 -5.88
N LEU A 36 13.23 -12.69 -4.92
CA LEU A 36 12.90 -11.71 -3.86
C LEU A 36 13.58 -10.34 -4.06
N TYR A 37 14.87 -10.29 -4.37
CA TYR A 37 15.60 -9.02 -4.57
C TYR A 37 16.60 -9.07 -5.75
N GLY A 38 16.33 -9.92 -6.74
CA GLY A 38 17.03 -9.90 -8.02
C GLY A 38 16.94 -8.57 -8.77
N VAL A 39 17.75 -8.43 -9.82
CA VAL A 39 17.96 -7.14 -10.50
C VAL A 39 16.68 -6.62 -11.16
N GLY A 40 15.85 -7.50 -11.73
CA GLY A 40 14.56 -7.12 -12.30
C GLY A 40 13.58 -6.56 -11.26
N ILE A 41 13.59 -7.13 -10.04
CA ILE A 41 12.73 -6.71 -8.94
C ILE A 41 13.14 -5.33 -8.45
N ARG A 42 14.43 -5.15 -8.12
CA ARG A 42 14.97 -3.86 -7.66
C ARG A 42 14.71 -2.74 -8.66
N ILE A 43 15.04 -2.96 -9.95
CA ILE A 43 14.77 -1.97 -11.01
C ILE A 43 13.25 -1.70 -11.14
N GLY A 44 12.41 -2.74 -11.08
CA GLY A 44 10.95 -2.60 -11.11
C GLY A 44 10.41 -1.68 -10.00
N PHE A 45 10.87 -1.89 -8.76
CA PHE A 45 10.53 -1.02 -7.62
C PHE A 45 11.04 0.40 -7.80
N TYR A 46 12.30 0.58 -8.21
CA TYR A 46 12.87 1.91 -8.37
C TYR A 46 12.14 2.70 -9.47
N LEU A 47 11.85 2.07 -10.61
CA LEU A 47 11.06 2.67 -11.69
C LEU A 47 9.65 3.06 -11.23
N ALA A 48 8.94 2.17 -10.53
CA ALA A 48 7.60 2.46 -10.04
C ALA A 48 7.59 3.55 -8.96
N TYR A 49 8.62 3.61 -8.11
CA TYR A 49 8.83 4.67 -7.12
C TYR A 49 9.07 6.03 -7.78
N PHE A 50 10.01 6.12 -8.72
CA PHE A 50 10.25 7.35 -9.49
C PHE A 50 9.02 7.77 -10.32
N SER A 51 8.24 6.80 -10.81
CA SER A 51 6.95 7.05 -11.45
C SER A 51 5.95 7.70 -10.49
N GLY A 52 5.81 7.17 -9.26
CA GLY A 52 4.97 7.77 -8.23
C GLY A 52 5.41 9.18 -7.84
N LEU A 53 6.72 9.42 -7.70
CA LEU A 53 7.28 10.76 -7.48
C LEU A 53 6.99 11.72 -8.63
N LEU A 54 7.10 11.25 -9.88
CA LEU A 54 6.82 12.06 -11.07
C LEU A 54 5.33 12.44 -11.11
N ALA A 55 4.43 11.47 -10.90
CA ALA A 55 3.00 11.71 -10.81
C ALA A 55 2.65 12.70 -9.69
N LEU A 56 3.30 12.57 -8.52
CA LEU A 56 3.12 13.50 -7.39
C LEU A 56 3.62 14.92 -7.72
N GLY A 57 4.78 15.04 -8.38
CA GLY A 57 5.35 16.33 -8.82
C GLY A 57 4.46 17.06 -9.83
N PHE A 58 3.77 16.32 -10.71
CA PHE A 58 2.78 16.86 -11.63
C PHE A 58 1.35 16.91 -11.06
N GLN A 59 1.17 16.62 -9.76
CA GLN A 59 -0.11 16.57 -9.05
C GLN A 59 -1.18 15.66 -9.71
N ASN A 60 -0.74 14.64 -10.45
CA ASN A 60 -1.61 13.72 -11.17
C ASN A 60 -1.98 12.52 -10.29
N TRP A 61 -2.92 12.72 -9.36
CA TRP A 61 -3.33 11.71 -8.39
C TRP A 61 -3.79 10.37 -9.02
N ALA A 62 -4.43 10.43 -10.19
CA ALA A 62 -4.81 9.22 -10.95
C ALA A 62 -3.59 8.33 -11.26
N ALA A 63 -2.52 8.92 -11.81
CA ALA A 63 -1.27 8.22 -12.08
C ALA A 63 -0.57 7.73 -10.79
N VAL A 64 -0.62 8.49 -9.69
CA VAL A 64 -0.06 8.03 -8.40
C VAL A 64 -0.82 6.80 -7.88
N HIS A 65 -2.16 6.80 -7.91
CA HIS A 65 -2.96 5.64 -7.46
C HIS A 65 -2.65 4.39 -8.29
N ASP A 66 -2.50 4.52 -9.61
CA ASP A 66 -2.25 3.38 -10.50
C ASP A 66 -0.81 2.85 -10.33
N ALA A 67 0.18 3.73 -10.13
CA ALA A 67 1.52 3.33 -9.76
C ALA A 67 1.54 2.55 -8.43
N ARG A 68 0.83 3.07 -7.41
CA ARG A 68 0.72 2.43 -6.10
C ARG A 68 0.08 1.04 -6.18
N LYS A 69 -0.98 0.85 -6.98
CA LYS A 69 -1.61 -0.47 -7.18
C LYS A 69 -0.63 -1.49 -7.73
N GLY A 70 0.16 -1.12 -8.75
CA GLY A 70 1.18 -1.98 -9.33
C GLY A 70 2.20 -2.43 -8.28
N VAL A 71 2.76 -1.45 -7.56
CA VAL A 71 3.76 -1.68 -6.49
C VAL A 71 3.22 -2.58 -5.38
N TYR A 72 2.05 -2.29 -4.83
CA TYR A 72 1.52 -3.08 -3.71
C TYR A 72 1.03 -4.48 -4.13
N THR A 73 0.68 -4.68 -5.40
CA THR A 73 0.42 -6.03 -5.94
C THR A 73 1.70 -6.87 -5.92
N VAL A 74 2.85 -6.28 -6.29
CA VAL A 74 4.16 -6.94 -6.20
C VAL A 74 4.57 -7.15 -4.73
N ASN A 75 4.39 -6.16 -3.86
CA ASN A 75 4.64 -6.31 -2.41
C ASN A 75 3.88 -7.48 -1.79
N ALA A 76 2.60 -7.64 -2.13
CA ALA A 76 1.79 -8.75 -1.61
C ALA A 76 2.36 -10.11 -2.04
N ALA A 77 2.85 -10.24 -3.28
CA ALA A 77 3.50 -11.46 -3.76
C ALA A 77 4.83 -11.72 -3.02
N ILE A 78 5.68 -10.70 -2.88
CA ILE A 78 6.96 -10.78 -2.16
C ILE A 78 6.75 -11.13 -0.69
N LEU A 79 5.74 -10.55 -0.03
CA LEU A 79 5.40 -10.88 1.35
C LEU A 79 5.02 -12.36 1.51
N VAL A 80 4.24 -12.92 0.57
CA VAL A 80 3.85 -14.34 0.61
C VAL A 80 5.05 -15.25 0.39
N ALA A 81 5.94 -14.93 -0.56
CA ALA A 81 7.19 -15.66 -0.77
C ALA A 81 8.08 -15.59 0.49
N MET A 82 8.44 -14.39 0.93
CA MET A 82 9.26 -14.16 2.13
C MET A 82 8.72 -14.85 3.40
N ILE A 83 7.40 -14.89 3.63
CA ILE A 83 6.80 -15.64 4.76
C ILE A 83 7.09 -17.14 4.64
N ARG A 84 6.92 -17.71 3.44
CA ARG A 84 7.19 -19.12 3.15
C ARG A 84 8.68 -19.41 3.32
N ASP A 85 9.54 -18.64 2.69
CA ASP A 85 10.97 -18.93 2.61
C ASP A 85 11.66 -18.68 3.96
N SER A 86 11.12 -17.79 4.80
CA SER A 86 11.51 -17.63 6.21
C SER A 86 11.29 -18.89 7.06
N THR A 87 10.47 -19.86 6.62
CA THR A 87 10.25 -21.12 7.35
C THR A 87 11.29 -22.20 7.04
N LEU A 88 12.08 -22.05 5.97
CA LEU A 88 13.04 -23.06 5.51
C LEU A 88 14.30 -23.07 6.40
N PRO A 89 14.76 -24.24 6.89
CA PRO A 89 16.03 -24.33 7.60
C PRO A 89 17.18 -24.04 6.62
N GLY A 90 18.08 -23.13 6.99
CA GLY A 90 19.19 -22.67 6.14
C GLY A 90 19.04 -21.24 5.62
N ASN A 91 17.81 -20.74 5.45
CA ASN A 91 17.59 -19.36 5.01
C ASN A 91 17.97 -18.34 6.11
N LEU A 92 18.77 -17.33 5.73
CA LEU A 92 19.13 -16.12 6.48
C LEU A 92 17.96 -15.14 6.63
N ALA A 93 16.81 -15.68 7.07
CA ALA A 93 15.50 -15.05 7.04
C ALA A 93 15.48 -13.64 7.67
N ALA A 94 16.17 -13.41 8.79
CA ALA A 94 16.19 -12.10 9.42
C ALA A 94 16.97 -11.04 8.62
N PHE A 95 18.03 -11.43 7.92
CA PHE A 95 18.82 -10.54 7.06
C PHE A 95 18.08 -10.26 5.74
N GLU A 96 17.52 -11.30 5.11
CA GLU A 96 16.65 -11.18 3.95
C GLU A 96 15.43 -10.27 4.22
N TRP A 97 14.75 -10.48 5.35
CA TRP A 97 13.64 -9.63 5.80
C TRP A 97 14.06 -8.17 6.00
N TYR A 98 15.27 -7.92 6.52
CA TYR A 98 15.80 -6.56 6.65
C TYR A 98 16.01 -5.90 5.27
N VAL A 99 16.57 -6.61 4.29
CA VAL A 99 16.77 -6.09 2.92
C VAL A 99 15.42 -5.82 2.24
N LEU A 100 14.47 -6.75 2.36
CA LEU A 100 13.14 -6.60 1.76
C LEU A 100 12.30 -5.51 2.41
N LEU A 101 12.42 -5.28 3.72
CA LEU A 101 11.74 -4.19 4.41
C LEU A 101 12.08 -2.81 3.81
N GLN A 102 13.33 -2.62 3.37
CA GLN A 102 13.78 -1.39 2.74
C GLN A 102 13.08 -1.18 1.37
N ILE A 103 13.14 -2.18 0.49
CA ILE A 103 12.61 -2.08 -0.89
C ILE A 103 11.08 -2.16 -0.92
N ALA A 104 10.49 -3.16 -0.27
CA ALA A 104 9.07 -3.49 -0.41
C ALA A 104 8.17 -2.66 0.51
N VAL A 105 8.66 -2.22 1.69
CA VAL A 105 7.85 -1.40 2.61
C VAL A 105 8.26 0.06 2.55
N PHE A 106 9.46 0.43 2.99
CA PHE A 106 9.78 1.85 3.19
C PHE A 106 9.71 2.69 1.91
N VAL A 107 10.15 2.17 0.76
CA VAL A 107 10.03 2.88 -0.53
C VAL A 107 8.55 3.10 -0.91
N PRO A 108 7.68 2.06 -1.00
CA PRO A 108 6.24 2.23 -1.29
C PRO A 108 5.43 3.02 -0.25
N THR A 109 5.67 2.81 1.06
CA THR A 109 4.93 3.54 2.10
C THR A 109 5.25 5.03 2.09
N SER A 110 6.48 5.42 1.70
CA SER A 110 6.87 6.85 1.59
C SER A 110 6.04 7.64 0.58
N LEU A 111 5.60 7.02 -0.52
CA LEU A 111 4.65 7.61 -1.47
C LEU A 111 3.23 7.63 -0.90
N SER A 112 2.86 6.58 -0.15
CA SER A 112 1.50 6.39 0.36
C SER A 112 1.10 7.40 1.45
N PHE A 113 2.05 7.90 2.26
CA PHE A 113 1.79 8.89 3.30
C PHE A 113 1.41 10.30 2.80
N VAL A 114 1.55 10.58 1.51
CA VAL A 114 1.38 11.95 0.96
C VAL A 114 0.13 12.07 0.08
N MET A 115 -0.70 11.03 0.06
CA MET A 115 -1.88 10.96 -0.79
C MET A 115 -3.18 11.25 -0.04
N ASN A 116 -4.02 12.10 -0.62
CA ASN A 116 -5.46 12.03 -0.39
C ASN A 116 -6.03 10.92 -1.31
N ASP A 117 -6.90 10.06 -0.77
CA ASP A 117 -7.34 8.84 -1.44
C ASP A 117 -8.88 8.75 -1.53
N ASP A 118 -9.43 9.25 -2.65
CA ASP A 118 -10.86 9.09 -3.03
C ASP A 118 -11.30 7.60 -3.10
N LYS A 119 -10.35 6.66 -3.03
CA LYS A 119 -10.54 5.22 -3.23
C LYS A 119 -10.08 4.45 -1.98
N PRO A 120 -10.78 4.57 -0.84
CA PRO A 120 -10.36 4.02 0.46
C PRO A 120 -10.07 2.51 0.43
N LEU A 121 -10.68 1.75 -0.48
CA LEU A 121 -10.37 0.34 -0.71
C LEU A 121 -8.91 0.11 -1.13
N THR A 122 -8.34 0.95 -2.00
CA THR A 122 -6.94 0.78 -2.43
C THR A 122 -6.00 1.09 -1.28
N LEU A 123 -6.20 2.22 -0.58
CA LEU A 123 -5.43 2.58 0.60
C LEU A 123 -5.46 1.48 1.67
N ALA A 124 -6.65 0.96 2.00
CA ALA A 124 -6.81 -0.08 3.00
C ALA A 124 -6.09 -1.39 2.64
N LEU A 125 -6.10 -1.78 1.35
CA LEU A 125 -5.36 -2.97 0.89
C LEU A 125 -3.84 -2.76 0.95
N CYS A 126 -3.35 -1.58 0.54
CA CYS A 126 -1.93 -1.22 0.64
C CYS A 126 -1.45 -1.26 2.10
N MET A 127 -2.16 -0.56 2.98
CA MET A 127 -1.83 -0.45 4.39
C MET A 127 -2.02 -1.80 5.15
N MET A 128 -2.90 -2.69 4.67
CA MET A 128 -3.00 -4.05 5.21
C MET A 128 -1.75 -4.89 4.92
N VAL A 129 -1.09 -4.71 3.77
CA VAL A 129 0.20 -5.35 3.46
C VAL A 129 1.28 -4.83 4.42
N ASP A 130 1.44 -3.51 4.54
CA ASP A 130 2.43 -2.88 5.44
C ASP A 130 2.19 -3.25 6.91
N GLY A 131 0.92 -3.28 7.35
CA GLY A 131 0.53 -3.74 8.68
C GLY A 131 0.89 -5.21 8.91
N THR A 132 0.75 -6.07 7.91
CA THR A 132 1.14 -7.48 7.99
C THR A 132 2.66 -7.64 8.12
N TYR A 133 3.46 -6.90 7.33
CA TYR A 133 4.92 -6.83 7.53
C TYR A 133 5.26 -6.43 8.97
N ALA A 134 4.65 -5.36 9.48
CA ALA A 134 4.91 -4.80 10.80
C ALA A 134 4.53 -5.75 11.95
N VAL A 135 3.42 -6.48 11.83
CA VAL A 135 2.99 -7.50 12.81
C VAL A 135 3.89 -8.76 12.79
N LEU A 136 4.51 -9.10 11.65
CA LEU A 136 5.39 -10.26 11.53
C LEU A 136 6.85 -10.01 11.95
N GLN A 137 7.32 -8.75 12.00
CA GLN A 137 8.69 -8.43 12.41
C GLN A 137 9.15 -9.08 13.74
N PRO A 138 8.35 -9.10 14.84
CA PRO A 138 8.76 -9.77 16.07
C PRO A 138 8.98 -11.27 15.88
N TRP A 139 8.13 -11.96 15.12
CA TRP A 139 8.29 -13.39 14.85
C TRP A 139 9.66 -13.66 14.21
N VAL A 140 10.03 -12.87 13.21
CA VAL A 140 11.33 -12.97 12.54
C VAL A 140 12.47 -12.65 13.49
N TYR A 141 12.51 -11.47 14.11
CA TYR A 141 13.66 -11.04 14.90
C TYR A 141 13.78 -11.75 16.27
N TYR A 142 12.74 -12.40 16.80
CA TYR A 142 12.82 -13.22 18.01
C TYR A 142 13.00 -14.72 17.76
N THR A 143 12.47 -15.27 16.66
CA THR A 143 12.50 -16.74 16.43
C THR A 143 13.35 -17.18 15.23
N ARG A 144 13.69 -16.27 14.32
CA ARG A 144 14.43 -16.54 13.06
C ARG A 144 15.73 -15.74 12.93
N LEU A 145 16.17 -15.04 13.99
CA LEU A 145 17.36 -14.20 13.96
C LEU A 145 18.60 -15.00 13.55
N ASP A 146 18.88 -16.07 14.28
CA ASP A 146 20.06 -16.93 14.10
C ASP A 146 19.84 -18.02 13.04
N GLN A 147 18.76 -17.95 12.24
CA GLN A 147 18.48 -18.94 11.21
C GLN A 147 19.43 -18.77 10.03
N GLY A 148 19.97 -19.88 9.51
CA GLY A 148 20.90 -19.89 8.38
C GLY A 148 22.31 -19.42 8.70
N TRP A 149 22.51 -18.69 9.81
CA TRP A 149 23.82 -18.20 10.20
C TRP A 149 24.68 -19.28 10.86
N SER A 150 25.91 -19.42 10.38
CA SER A 150 26.96 -20.20 11.03
C SER A 150 28.05 -19.28 11.56
N SER A 151 28.50 -19.53 12.80
CA SER A 151 29.64 -18.84 13.40
C SER A 151 30.99 -19.13 12.71
N SER A 152 31.03 -20.11 11.79
CA SER A 152 32.19 -20.35 10.91
C SER A 152 32.31 -19.31 9.80
N CYS A 153 31.23 -18.62 9.45
CA CYS A 153 31.19 -17.63 8.37
C CYS A 153 31.17 -16.19 8.92
N PRO A 154 31.72 -15.21 8.19
CA PRO A 154 31.62 -13.80 8.57
C PRO A 154 30.17 -13.37 8.70
N SER A 155 29.83 -12.63 9.77
CA SER A 155 28.51 -12.00 9.91
C SER A 155 28.18 -11.18 8.66
N PRO A 156 26.93 -11.23 8.14
CA PRO A 156 26.52 -10.26 7.16
C PRO A 156 26.58 -8.87 7.78
N LYS A 157 26.78 -7.86 6.95
CA LYS A 157 26.81 -6.45 7.32
C LYS A 157 25.60 -5.72 6.75
N VAL A 158 25.13 -4.69 7.43
CA VAL A 158 24.15 -3.75 6.89
C VAL A 158 24.74 -2.35 6.84
N TYR A 159 24.28 -1.54 5.88
CA TYR A 159 24.71 -0.17 5.73
C TYR A 159 23.63 0.82 6.17
N ILE A 160 23.91 1.59 7.23
CA ILE A 160 23.07 2.69 7.72
C ILE A 160 24.00 3.87 8.01
N PHE A 161 24.42 4.58 6.96
CA PHE A 161 25.51 5.59 6.96
C PHE A 161 26.91 5.09 7.39
N ALA A 162 26.99 3.93 8.04
CA ALA A 162 28.20 3.19 8.37
C ALA A 162 27.94 1.69 8.18
N GLU A 163 29.00 0.88 8.09
CA GLU A 163 28.89 -0.59 8.12
C GLU A 163 28.63 -1.07 9.56
N ILE A 164 27.62 -1.91 9.73
CA ILE A 164 27.23 -2.49 11.02
C ILE A 164 27.12 -4.00 10.83
N ASP A 165 27.80 -4.81 11.65
CA ASP A 165 27.62 -6.26 11.64
C ASP A 165 26.17 -6.59 12.07
N PHE A 166 25.45 -7.35 11.26
CA PHE A 166 24.03 -7.66 11.46
C PHE A 166 23.79 -8.39 12.79
N TYR A 167 24.69 -9.31 13.16
CA TYR A 167 24.65 -10.04 14.43
C TYR A 167 25.27 -9.29 15.62
N ASN A 168 25.60 -8.00 15.48
CA ASN A 168 26.05 -7.19 16.61
C ASN A 168 24.97 -7.15 17.70
N PRO A 169 25.27 -7.48 18.97
CA PRO A 169 24.26 -7.60 20.02
C PRO A 169 23.49 -6.31 20.31
N ARG A 170 24.07 -5.14 19.99
CA ARG A 170 23.38 -3.85 20.11
C ARG A 170 22.39 -3.63 18.96
N PHE A 171 22.77 -4.02 17.75
CA PHE A 171 21.93 -3.87 16.57
C PHE A 171 20.77 -4.87 16.57
N THR A 172 21.01 -6.13 16.96
CA THR A 172 19.94 -7.12 17.12
C THR A 172 18.97 -6.76 18.26
N ALA A 173 19.46 -6.19 19.36
CA ALA A 173 18.60 -5.63 20.41
C ALA A 173 17.76 -4.45 19.90
N PHE A 174 18.33 -3.56 19.08
CA PHE A 174 17.60 -2.48 18.43
C PHE A 174 16.51 -3.00 17.48
N LEU A 175 16.81 -3.98 16.62
CA LEU A 175 15.81 -4.60 15.73
C LEU A 175 14.67 -5.25 16.53
N LYS A 176 15.00 -5.98 17.61
CA LYS A 176 14.02 -6.57 18.54
C LYS A 176 13.14 -5.51 19.20
N ALA A 177 13.70 -4.39 19.66
CA ALA A 177 12.92 -3.28 20.23
C ALA A 177 12.02 -2.60 19.19
N MET A 178 12.56 -2.28 18.02
CA MET A 178 11.80 -1.66 16.92
C MET A 178 10.66 -2.57 16.45
N SER A 179 10.87 -3.88 16.40
CA SER A 179 9.83 -4.84 16.01
C SER A 179 8.60 -4.83 16.93
N ILE A 180 8.78 -4.59 18.24
CA ILE A 180 7.66 -4.44 19.18
C ILE A 180 6.87 -3.15 18.89
N ILE A 181 7.57 -2.05 18.57
CA ILE A 181 6.94 -0.79 18.18
C ILE A 181 6.16 -0.97 16.87
N SER A 182 6.78 -1.63 15.89
CA SER A 182 6.14 -2.01 14.62
C SER A 182 4.92 -2.90 14.82
N LEU A 183 4.94 -3.87 15.74
CA LEU A 183 3.79 -4.72 16.05
C LEU A 183 2.59 -3.89 16.54
N VAL A 184 2.82 -2.95 17.45
CA VAL A 184 1.75 -2.08 17.99
C VAL A 184 1.20 -1.16 16.89
N GLY A 185 2.09 -0.47 16.15
CA GLY A 185 1.69 0.40 15.04
C GLY A 185 0.98 -0.37 13.92
N GLY A 186 1.50 -1.54 13.55
CA GLY A 186 0.95 -2.45 12.55
C GLY A 186 -0.40 -3.03 12.94
N ALA A 187 -0.61 -3.37 14.21
CA ALA A 187 -1.92 -3.79 14.70
C ALA A 187 -2.95 -2.65 14.62
N ILE A 188 -2.60 -1.43 15.05
CA ILE A 188 -3.47 -0.25 14.92
C ILE A 188 -3.81 0.00 13.44
N LEU A 189 -2.81 -0.01 12.57
CA LEU A 189 -2.97 0.15 11.12
C LEU A 189 -3.90 -0.93 10.55
N PHE A 190 -3.69 -2.20 10.91
CA PHE A 190 -4.48 -3.33 10.44
C PHE A 190 -5.95 -3.22 10.86
N PHE A 191 -6.24 -2.88 12.12
CA PHE A 191 -7.63 -2.68 12.59
C PHE A 191 -8.29 -1.44 11.95
N TRP A 192 -7.54 -0.38 11.70
CA TRP A 192 -8.03 0.78 10.95
C TRP A 192 -8.35 0.42 9.50
N CYS A 193 -7.47 -0.33 8.81
CA CYS A 193 -7.70 -0.83 7.45
C CYS A 193 -8.92 -1.75 7.39
N TRP A 194 -9.07 -2.67 8.34
CA TRP A 194 -10.22 -3.55 8.42
C TRP A 194 -11.53 -2.77 8.62
N SER A 195 -11.49 -1.73 9.45
CA SER A 195 -12.62 -0.81 9.67
C SER A 195 -12.97 -0.04 8.39
N LEU A 196 -11.97 0.44 7.65
CA LEU A 196 -12.13 1.14 6.39
C LEU A 196 -12.69 0.21 5.29
N LEU A 197 -12.19 -1.03 5.19
CA LEU A 197 -12.75 -2.07 4.31
C LEU A 197 -14.22 -2.34 4.66
N ALA A 198 -14.55 -2.55 5.94
CA ALA A 198 -15.92 -2.77 6.38
C ALA A 198 -16.84 -1.58 6.06
N ALA A 199 -16.36 -0.33 6.15
CA ALA A 199 -17.12 0.86 5.75
C ALA A 199 -17.45 0.89 4.24
N THR A 200 -16.63 0.28 3.38
CA THR A 200 -16.93 0.17 1.93
C THR A 200 -17.98 -0.88 1.58
N VAL A 201 -18.27 -1.84 2.47
CA VAL A 201 -19.21 -2.94 2.23
C VAL A 201 -20.67 -2.44 2.27
N PRO A 202 -21.46 -2.54 1.18
CA PRO A 202 -22.77 -1.88 1.10
C PRO A 202 -23.78 -2.28 2.20
N PRO A 203 -23.90 -3.55 2.62
CA PRO A 203 -24.71 -3.92 3.79
C PRO A 203 -24.30 -3.23 5.10
N VAL A 204 -23.00 -3.05 5.34
CA VAL A 204 -22.48 -2.38 6.55
C VAL A 204 -22.77 -0.88 6.46
N ARG A 205 -22.48 -0.26 5.30
CA ARG A 205 -22.78 1.16 5.03
C ARG A 205 -24.27 1.48 5.20
N LYS A 206 -25.18 0.58 4.78
CA LYS A 206 -26.63 0.74 4.99
C LYS A 206 -27.05 0.62 6.45
N ARG A 207 -26.37 -0.22 7.26
CA ARG A 207 -26.68 -0.41 8.69
C ARG A 207 -26.07 0.68 9.58
N HIS A 208 -24.90 1.19 9.23
CA HIS A 208 -24.14 2.16 10.04
C HIS A 208 -23.68 3.36 9.19
N PRO A 209 -24.61 4.16 8.62
CA PRO A 209 -24.28 5.19 7.65
C PRO A 209 -23.35 6.28 8.22
N HIS A 210 -23.62 6.79 9.43
CA HIS A 210 -22.80 7.83 10.05
C HIS A 210 -21.37 7.37 10.34
N TRP A 211 -21.18 6.14 10.85
CA TRP A 211 -19.86 5.58 11.10
C TRP A 211 -19.10 5.30 9.79
N ALA A 212 -19.77 4.70 8.79
CA ALA A 212 -19.13 4.41 7.51
C ALA A 212 -18.73 5.70 6.79
N LYS A 213 -19.58 6.74 6.85
CA LYS A 213 -19.28 8.09 6.36
C LYS A 213 -18.07 8.68 7.08
N ALA A 214 -18.08 8.74 8.41
CA ALA A 214 -16.96 9.29 9.20
C ALA A 214 -15.64 8.53 8.98
N MET A 215 -15.66 7.20 8.81
CA MET A 215 -14.47 6.42 8.47
C MET A 215 -13.92 6.77 7.07
N ILE A 216 -14.79 6.91 6.08
CA ILE A 216 -14.39 7.28 4.72
C ILE A 216 -13.89 8.73 4.67
N GLU A 217 -14.56 9.65 5.39
CA GLU A 217 -14.13 11.05 5.53
C GLU A 217 -12.78 11.14 6.25
N SER A 218 -12.55 10.38 7.33
CA SER A 218 -11.23 10.35 8.00
C SER A 218 -10.07 9.86 7.11
N ALA A 219 -10.36 9.12 6.04
CA ALA A 219 -9.39 8.71 5.03
C ALA A 219 -9.23 9.73 3.88
N ALA A 220 -10.19 10.64 3.72
CA ALA A 220 -10.25 11.67 2.68
C ALA A 220 -9.94 13.10 3.18
N GLU A 221 -9.91 13.35 4.49
CA GLU A 221 -9.66 14.67 5.10
C GLU A 221 -8.18 15.09 5.12
N SER A 222 -7.34 14.51 4.26
CA SER A 222 -6.01 15.07 3.96
C SER A 222 -6.20 16.32 3.07
N GLU A 223 -6.37 17.48 3.71
CA GLU A 223 -6.59 18.77 3.02
C GLU A 223 -5.61 19.00 1.87
N TYR A 224 -6.15 19.41 0.73
CA TYR A 224 -5.40 19.65 -0.51
C TYR A 224 -4.39 20.79 -0.35
N TYR A 225 -3.12 20.45 -0.13
CA TYR A 225 -2.03 21.38 -0.38
C TYR A 225 -1.82 21.52 -1.90
N ILE A 226 -2.51 22.49 -2.51
CA ILE A 226 -2.20 23.02 -3.85
C ILE A 226 -0.83 23.71 -3.81
N ILE A 227 -0.06 23.61 -4.90
CA ILE A 227 1.32 24.12 -5.14
C ILE A 227 1.74 25.21 -4.13
N SER A 228 2.18 24.75 -2.96
CA SER A 228 2.69 25.56 -1.87
C SER A 228 4.16 25.23 -1.69
N TRP A 229 4.94 26.15 -1.08
CA TRP A 229 6.32 25.88 -0.68
C TRP A 229 6.44 24.57 0.15
N LYS A 230 5.40 24.27 0.94
CA LYS A 230 5.24 23.01 1.67
C LYS A 230 5.34 21.77 0.77
N ASN A 231 4.77 21.79 -0.44
CA ASN A 231 4.80 20.64 -1.36
C ASN A 231 6.20 20.36 -1.90
N ALA A 232 6.96 21.41 -2.25
CA ALA A 232 8.33 21.25 -2.70
C ALA A 232 9.19 20.60 -1.60
N TRP A 233 8.97 21.01 -0.34
CA TRP A 233 9.59 20.38 0.82
C TRP A 233 9.15 18.92 1.01
N THR A 234 7.84 18.62 0.91
CA THR A 234 7.32 17.25 1.04
C THR A 234 7.87 16.34 -0.06
N ILE A 235 7.77 16.72 -1.34
CA ILE A 235 8.30 15.96 -2.48
C ILE A 235 9.82 15.75 -2.34
N GLY A 236 10.56 16.80 -1.98
CA GLY A 236 12.00 16.73 -1.72
C GLY A 236 12.33 15.78 -0.57
N SER A 237 11.51 15.76 0.49
CA SER A 237 11.68 14.87 1.65
C SER A 237 11.41 13.40 1.29
N ILE A 238 10.35 13.10 0.53
CA ILE A 238 10.09 11.74 0.01
C ILE A 238 11.26 11.32 -0.88
N LEU A 239 11.62 12.14 -1.88
CA LEU A 239 12.71 11.86 -2.82
C LEU A 239 14.01 11.54 -2.06
N PHE A 240 14.40 12.38 -1.10
CA PHE A 240 15.58 12.15 -0.26
C PHE A 240 15.48 10.86 0.54
N PHE A 241 14.34 10.58 1.17
CA PHE A 241 14.12 9.37 1.95
C PHE A 241 14.23 8.11 1.08
N GLY A 242 13.50 8.03 -0.03
CA GLY A 242 13.55 6.87 -0.92
C GLY A 242 14.91 6.68 -1.59
N LEU A 243 15.60 7.76 -2.00
CA LEU A 243 16.98 7.67 -2.49
C LEU A 243 17.95 7.14 -1.41
N THR A 244 17.76 7.55 -0.16
CA THR A 244 18.55 7.07 0.97
C THR A 244 18.33 5.57 1.21
N VAL A 245 17.06 5.12 1.20
CA VAL A 245 16.68 3.70 1.37
C VAL A 245 17.18 2.83 0.22
N ILE A 246 17.08 3.30 -1.03
CA ILE A 246 17.66 2.64 -2.21
C ILE A 246 19.18 2.52 -2.04
N GLY A 247 19.85 3.62 -1.66
CA GLY A 247 21.30 3.64 -1.41
C GLY A 247 21.74 2.69 -0.30
N PHE A 248 20.97 2.60 0.80
CA PHE A 248 21.24 1.65 1.89
C PHE A 248 21.11 0.20 1.45
N THR A 249 20.08 -0.11 0.65
CA THR A 249 19.87 -1.45 0.09
C THR A 249 21.01 -1.83 -0.84
N GLU A 250 21.28 -1.03 -1.87
CA GLU A 250 22.35 -1.29 -2.85
C GLU A 250 23.73 -1.42 -2.17
N LYS A 251 24.02 -0.54 -1.20
CA LYS A 251 25.29 -0.60 -0.46
C LYS A 251 25.37 -1.83 0.45
N THR A 252 24.26 -2.25 1.07
CA THR A 252 24.18 -3.49 1.85
C THR A 252 24.43 -4.72 0.98
N LEU A 253 23.79 -4.82 -0.19
CA LEU A 253 24.03 -5.92 -1.14
C LEU A 253 25.49 -5.95 -1.61
N ALA A 254 26.07 -4.78 -1.92
CA ALA A 254 27.44 -4.66 -2.40
C ALA A 254 28.50 -5.01 -1.34
N ILE A 255 28.33 -4.59 -0.08
CA ILE A 255 29.30 -4.90 1.00
C ILE A 255 29.43 -6.40 1.25
N ASN A 256 28.33 -7.15 1.13
CA ASN A 256 28.30 -8.59 1.38
C ASN A 256 28.70 -9.44 0.16
N ASN A 257 28.96 -8.82 -1.01
CA ASN A 257 29.25 -9.50 -2.27
C ASN A 257 28.22 -10.61 -2.61
N ILE A 258 26.93 -10.33 -2.39
CA ILE A 258 25.86 -11.32 -2.53
C ILE A 258 25.80 -11.79 -3.99
N SER A 259 26.04 -13.10 -4.18
CA SER A 259 25.87 -13.74 -5.48
C SER A 259 24.39 -13.99 -5.71
N ILE A 260 23.85 -13.55 -6.83
CA ILE A 260 22.45 -13.80 -7.20
C ILE A 260 22.47 -14.74 -8.42
N PRO A 261 22.62 -16.06 -8.25
CA PRO A 261 22.70 -16.99 -9.36
C PRO A 261 21.39 -16.98 -10.17
N GLY A 262 21.48 -16.90 -11.49
CA GLY A 262 20.31 -16.66 -12.33
C GLY A 262 19.95 -15.17 -12.48
N THR A 263 20.95 -14.28 -12.58
CA THR A 263 20.79 -12.85 -12.91
C THR A 263 20.09 -12.56 -14.25
N THR A 264 19.69 -13.58 -15.02
CA THR A 264 18.90 -13.39 -16.22
C THR A 264 17.51 -12.90 -15.85
N VAL A 265 17.17 -11.72 -16.36
CA VAL A 265 15.84 -11.07 -16.24
C VAL A 265 14.70 -11.93 -16.84
N ALA A 266 15.03 -13.09 -17.38
CA ALA A 266 14.10 -14.09 -17.89
C ALA A 266 13.41 -14.95 -16.80
N SER A 267 13.84 -14.93 -15.52
CA SER A 267 13.06 -15.58 -14.46
C SER A 267 11.71 -14.86 -14.31
N THR A 268 10.62 -15.61 -14.16
CA THR A 268 9.27 -15.01 -14.04
C THR A 268 9.17 -14.10 -12.80
N GLY A 269 9.83 -14.46 -11.70
CA GLY A 269 9.89 -13.67 -10.47
C GLY A 269 10.59 -12.32 -10.65
N GLN A 270 11.61 -12.23 -11.51
CA GLN A 270 12.25 -10.95 -11.85
C GLN A 270 11.55 -10.19 -12.97
N LEU A 271 11.01 -10.89 -13.97
CA LEU A 271 10.39 -10.29 -15.15
C LEU A 271 9.09 -9.56 -14.82
N VAL A 272 8.23 -10.15 -13.97
CA VAL A 272 6.91 -9.57 -13.66
C VAL A 272 7.05 -8.22 -12.93
N PRO A 273 7.82 -8.08 -11.84
CA PRO A 273 8.07 -6.78 -11.20
C PRO A 273 8.72 -5.75 -12.11
N LEU A 274 9.66 -6.17 -12.97
CA LEU A 274 10.28 -5.27 -13.94
C LEU A 274 9.25 -4.73 -14.95
N LEU A 275 8.41 -5.60 -15.52
CA LEU A 275 7.35 -5.21 -16.43
C LEU A 275 6.31 -4.31 -15.74
N VAL A 276 5.94 -4.62 -14.48
CA VAL A 276 5.06 -3.74 -13.68
C VAL A 276 5.68 -2.36 -13.51
N GLY A 277 6.98 -2.26 -13.19
CA GLY A 277 7.70 -1.00 -13.10
C GLY A 277 7.71 -0.21 -14.41
N ILE A 278 8.12 -0.86 -15.52
CA ILE A 278 8.18 -0.23 -16.85
C ILE A 278 6.80 0.25 -17.31
N LEU A 279 5.77 -0.61 -17.23
CA LEU A 279 4.40 -0.27 -17.66
C LEU A 279 3.80 0.82 -16.78
N THR A 280 4.10 0.82 -15.48
CA THR A 280 3.73 1.90 -14.56
C THR A 280 4.36 3.24 -14.97
N THR A 281 5.66 3.24 -15.29
CA THR A 281 6.37 4.44 -15.77
C THR A 281 5.79 4.95 -17.08
N ILE A 282 5.57 4.07 -18.07
CA ILE A 282 4.97 4.45 -19.36
C ILE A 282 3.56 5.01 -19.18
N SER A 283 2.71 4.33 -18.40
CA SER A 283 1.34 4.77 -18.11
C SER A 283 1.32 6.14 -17.41
N THR A 284 2.22 6.35 -16.45
CA THR A 284 2.34 7.63 -15.74
C THR A 284 2.80 8.76 -16.65
N VAL A 285 3.86 8.54 -17.44
CA VAL A 285 4.36 9.54 -18.39
C VAL A 285 3.30 9.89 -19.44
N TYR A 286 2.60 8.90 -19.97
CA TYR A 286 1.48 9.10 -20.90
C TYR A 286 0.34 9.91 -20.27
N THR A 287 -0.07 9.55 -19.04
CA THR A 287 -1.14 10.24 -18.30
C THR A 287 -0.74 11.68 -17.99
N ILE A 288 0.51 11.95 -17.60
CA ILE A 288 1.02 13.31 -17.38
C ILE A 288 1.05 14.11 -18.69
N ALA A 289 1.52 13.51 -19.80
CA ALA A 289 1.64 14.19 -21.09
C ALA A 289 0.28 14.50 -21.76
N THR A 290 -0.77 13.74 -21.42
CA THR A 290 -2.12 13.92 -21.98
C THR A 290 -3.09 14.65 -21.05
N SER A 291 -2.78 14.78 -19.76
CA SER A 291 -3.60 15.53 -18.80
C SER A 291 -3.29 17.04 -18.87
N PRO A 292 -4.30 17.92 -18.68
CA PRO A 292 -4.04 19.34 -18.53
C PRO A 292 -3.20 19.59 -17.28
N LEU A 293 -2.06 20.25 -17.43
CA LEU A 293 -1.07 20.48 -16.37
C LEU A 293 -1.68 21.33 -15.24
N PRO A 294 -1.32 21.12 -13.96
CA PRO A 294 -2.05 21.70 -12.82
C PRO A 294 -2.01 23.24 -12.75
N TRP A 295 -1.05 23.88 -13.42
CA TRP A 295 -0.94 25.34 -13.55
C TRP A 295 -1.75 25.93 -14.73
N THR A 296 -2.48 25.11 -15.48
CA THR A 296 -3.35 25.59 -16.56
C THR A 296 -4.70 26.05 -16.02
N LYS A 297 -5.27 27.10 -16.63
CA LYS A 297 -6.62 27.60 -16.27
C LYS A 297 -7.70 26.52 -16.44
N GLU A 298 -7.55 25.63 -17.44
CA GLU A 298 -8.46 24.51 -17.66
C GLU A 298 -8.50 23.54 -16.47
N HIS A 299 -7.35 23.24 -15.88
CA HIS A 299 -7.28 22.37 -14.70
C HIS A 299 -7.98 23.02 -13.50
N GLN A 300 -7.73 24.31 -13.25
CA GLN A 300 -8.42 25.06 -12.19
C GLN A 300 -9.95 25.09 -12.40
N LEU A 301 -10.40 25.37 -13.63
CA LEU A 301 -11.83 25.39 -13.97
C LEU A 301 -12.49 24.02 -13.75
N ARG A 302 -11.86 22.93 -14.20
CA ARG A 302 -12.37 21.56 -13.99
C ARG A 302 -12.48 21.21 -12.52
N TYR A 303 -11.48 21.58 -11.71
CA TYR A 303 -11.45 21.31 -10.28
C TYR A 303 -12.59 22.05 -9.55
N HIS A 304 -12.78 23.35 -9.83
CA HIS A 304 -13.88 24.12 -9.24
C HIS A 304 -15.27 23.65 -9.73
N SER A 305 -15.44 23.30 -11.01
CA SER A 305 -16.72 22.81 -11.51
C SER A 305 -17.09 21.42 -10.98
N GLY A 306 -16.10 20.55 -10.72
CA GLY A 306 -16.31 19.22 -10.15
C GLY A 306 -16.81 19.25 -8.72
N GLY A 307 -16.38 20.22 -7.91
CA GLY A 307 -16.91 20.46 -6.56
C GLY A 307 -18.36 20.95 -6.60
N ALA A 308 -18.66 21.98 -7.40
CA ALA A 308 -19.98 22.58 -7.47
C ALA A 308 -21.09 21.60 -7.89
N LEU A 309 -20.81 20.67 -8.83
CA LEU A 309 -21.77 19.63 -9.24
C LEU A 309 -22.02 18.56 -8.16
N ARG A 310 -21.14 18.44 -7.16
CA ARG A 310 -21.27 17.48 -6.05
C ARG A 310 -22.02 18.08 -4.86
N GLU A 311 -22.02 19.40 -4.71
CA GLU A 311 -22.85 20.11 -3.72
C GLU A 311 -24.28 20.35 -4.22
N SER A 312 -24.49 20.58 -5.52
CA SER A 312 -25.84 20.74 -6.10
C SER A 312 -26.64 19.44 -6.19
N GLY A 313 -26.07 18.31 -5.76
CA GLY A 313 -26.76 17.04 -5.55
C GLY A 313 -27.50 17.00 -4.21
N GLU A 314 -28.33 18.02 -3.92
CA GLU A 314 -29.39 17.87 -2.92
C GLU A 314 -30.32 16.74 -3.39
N ASP A 315 -30.48 15.71 -2.57
CA ASP A 315 -31.35 14.57 -2.91
C ASP A 315 -32.77 15.07 -3.22
N PRO A 316 -33.32 14.88 -4.44
CA PRO A 316 -34.66 15.35 -4.81
C PRO A 316 -35.79 14.56 -4.13
N GLU A 317 -35.47 13.75 -3.11
CA GLU A 317 -36.34 12.78 -2.44
C GLU A 317 -36.76 13.25 -1.04
N SER A 318 -36.82 14.57 -0.82
CA SER A 318 -37.65 15.17 0.23
C SER A 318 -38.70 16.12 -0.35
N THR A 319 -39.45 15.62 -1.35
CA THR A 319 -40.79 16.15 -1.58
C THR A 319 -41.58 15.93 -0.29
N PRO A 320 -42.00 16.98 0.44
CA PRO A 320 -42.78 16.77 1.66
C PRO A 320 -44.07 16.06 1.27
N ASP A 321 -44.41 14.97 1.97
CA ASP A 321 -45.65 14.24 1.75
C ASP A 321 -46.80 15.23 1.75
N ARG A 322 -47.40 15.39 0.57
CA ARG A 322 -48.50 16.31 0.35
C ARG A 322 -49.70 15.75 1.10
N VAL A 323 -49.88 16.21 2.34
CA VAL A 323 -51.02 15.88 3.19
C VAL A 323 -52.29 16.02 2.36
N GLU A 324 -52.87 14.88 2.03
CA GLU A 324 -54.07 14.80 1.22
C GLU A 324 -55.22 15.39 2.05
N PRO A 325 -55.87 16.48 1.59
CA PRO A 325 -56.91 17.12 2.39
C PRO A 325 -58.13 16.20 2.45
N ASP A 326 -58.43 15.72 3.66
CA ASP A 326 -59.56 14.85 3.99
C ASP A 326 -60.89 15.47 3.52
N GLN A 327 -61.38 15.02 2.36
CA GLN A 327 -62.69 15.41 1.82
C GLN A 327 -63.82 14.65 2.53
N SER A 328 -64.04 14.92 3.81
CA SER A 328 -65.15 14.33 4.56
C SER A 328 -65.87 15.30 5.51
N LYS A 329 -66.69 16.21 4.94
CA LYS A 329 -68.04 16.57 5.44
C LYS A 329 -68.65 17.76 4.66
N SER A 330 -69.65 17.46 3.83
CA SER A 330 -70.59 18.44 3.30
C SER A 330 -71.92 17.77 2.93
N THR A 331 -72.78 17.50 3.92
CA THR A 331 -74.25 17.60 3.81
C THR A 331 -74.84 17.73 5.22
N GLN A 332 -75.32 18.92 5.58
CA GLN A 332 -76.39 19.05 6.57
C GLN A 332 -77.19 20.33 6.26
N ASP A 333 -78.46 20.16 5.92
CA ASP A 333 -79.31 21.21 5.34
C ASP A 333 -79.70 22.33 6.33
N PRO A 334 -79.80 23.59 5.87
CA PRO A 334 -80.54 24.63 6.57
C PRO A 334 -82.04 24.54 6.23
N GLY A 335 -82.90 24.44 7.24
CA GLY A 335 -84.36 24.38 7.04
C GLY A 335 -85.05 25.75 6.89
N VAL A 336 -86.08 25.80 6.03
CA VAL A 336 -87.15 26.82 5.85
C VAL A 336 -88.30 26.09 5.10
N SER A 337 -89.62 26.17 5.36
CA SER A 337 -90.50 26.85 6.35
C SER A 337 -91.70 25.89 6.61
N GLY A 338 -92.86 26.18 7.24
CA GLY A 338 -93.44 27.38 7.86
C GLY A 338 -94.97 27.43 7.63
N ALA A 339 -95.75 27.90 8.62
CA ALA A 339 -97.23 28.10 8.60
C ALA A 339 -98.10 26.80 8.50
N SER A 340 -99.37 26.74 8.92
CA SER A 340 -100.32 27.73 9.47
C SER A 340 -101.46 27.06 10.26
N HIS A 341 -102.04 27.83 11.19
CA HIS A 341 -103.43 27.78 11.73
C HIS A 341 -104.03 26.46 12.24
#